data_AF-A0A0B6WVE5-F1
#
_entry.id   AF-A0A0B6WVE5-F1
#
_cell.length_a   1.000
_cell.length_b   1.000
_cell.length_c   1.000
_cell.angle_alpha   90.00
_cell.angle_beta   90.00
_cell.angle_gamma   90.00
#
_symmetry.space_group_name_H-M   'P 1'
#
loop_
_entity.id
_entity.type
_entity.pdbx_description
1 polymer ?
#
loop_
_entity_poly.entity_id
_entity_poly.type
_entity_poly.pdbx_seq_one_letter_code
_entity_poly.pdbx_strand_id
1 'polypeptide(L)'
;MGQLTGARENVKMIAPKEFLEKYSWDGKRDEESLIIRAMCLGTTDEIITIMKTYETERLREIYLRRIGEFVASNRTFWKLMLDVTDEEYNRALAENPRAAWNMPPFR
;
A
#
# COMPACT_ATOMS: atom_id res chain seq x y z
N MET A 1 23.48 5.88 39.75
CA MET A 1 23.62 6.10 38.29
C MET A 1 23.28 4.79 37.59
N GLY A 2 22.30 4.64 36.71
CA GLY A 2 21.25 5.55 36.24
C GLY A 2 19.99 4.71 35.99
N GLN A 3 18.83 5.28 36.29
CA GLN A 3 17.55 4.71 35.89
C GLN A 3 17.40 4.92 34.38
N LEU A 4 17.42 3.83 33.60
CA LEU A 4 17.04 3.89 32.19
C LEU A 4 15.53 3.98 32.12
N THR A 5 15.04 5.21 32.18
CA THR A 5 13.67 5.59 31.81
C THR A 5 13.50 5.39 30.31
N GLY A 6 13.20 4.17 29.90
CA GLY A 6 12.65 3.87 28.59
C GLY A 6 11.15 3.65 28.75
N ALA A 7 10.39 4.74 28.93
CA ALA A 7 8.95 4.69 28.74
C ALA A 7 8.73 4.16 27.32
N ARG A 8 8.28 2.91 27.20
CA ARG A 8 7.75 2.38 25.94
C ARG A 8 6.61 3.31 25.58
N GLU A 9 6.85 4.19 24.62
CA GLU A 9 5.81 5.04 24.06
C GLU A 9 4.63 4.13 23.75
N ASN A 10 3.52 4.40 24.44
CA ASN A 10 2.22 3.90 24.06
C ASN A 10 1.94 4.53 22.69
N VAL A 11 2.46 3.90 21.63
CA VAL A 11 1.99 4.11 20.28
C VAL A 11 0.54 3.67 20.34
N LYS A 12 -0.36 4.63 20.58
CA LYS A 12 -1.78 4.45 20.31
C LYS A 12 -1.80 3.95 18.87
N MET A 13 -2.05 2.66 18.69
CA MET A 13 -2.39 2.12 17.39
C MET A 13 -3.70 2.79 17.04
N ILE A 14 -3.61 3.94 16.36
CA ILE A 14 -4.75 4.57 15.72
C ILE A 14 -5.39 3.46 14.91
N ALA A 15 -6.68 3.23 15.15
CA ALA A 15 -7.40 2.17 14.46
C ALA A 15 -7.20 2.35 12.94
N PRO A 16 -6.93 1.29 12.17
CA PRO A 16 -6.72 1.38 10.71
C PRO A 16 -7.73 2.30 10.02
N LYS A 17 -8.98 2.27 10.49
CA LYS A 17 -10.06 3.13 10.01
C LYS A 17 -9.81 4.63 10.21
N GLU A 18 -9.42 5.06 11.41
CA GLU A 18 -9.08 6.47 11.70
C GLU A 18 -7.84 6.91 10.93
N PHE A 19 -6.85 6.03 10.76
CA PHE A 19 -5.67 6.29 9.93
C PHE A 19 -6.05 6.51 8.46
N LEU A 20 -6.98 5.71 7.94
CA LEU A 20 -7.40 5.76 6.54
C LEU A 20 -8.30 6.97 6.22
N GLU A 21 -8.96 7.58 7.22
CA GLU A 21 -9.88 8.70 7.01
C GLU A 21 -9.25 9.89 6.30
N LYS A 22 -7.95 10.17 6.53
CA LYS A 22 -7.25 11.26 5.83
C LYS A 22 -7.16 11.05 4.31
N TYR A 23 -7.26 9.81 3.83
CA TYR A 23 -7.27 9.48 2.41
C TYR A 23 -8.66 9.62 1.76
N SER A 24 -9.69 10.01 2.54
CA SER A 24 -11.06 10.20 2.08
C SER A 24 -11.38 11.64 1.65
N TRP A 25 -10.41 12.37 1.08
CA TRP A 25 -10.58 13.79 0.67
C TRP A 25 -11.71 14.04 -0.34
N ASP A 26 -12.15 13.02 -1.07
CA ASP A 26 -13.27 13.07 -2.02
C ASP A 26 -14.60 12.54 -1.42
N GLY A 27 -14.64 12.30 -0.11
CA GLY A 27 -15.80 11.74 0.57
C GLY A 27 -16.01 10.23 0.36
N LYS A 28 -15.17 9.55 -0.45
CA LYS A 28 -15.24 8.09 -0.58
C LYS A 28 -14.61 7.42 0.65
N ARG A 29 -15.37 6.51 1.24
CA ARG A 29 -14.98 5.77 2.47
C ARG A 29 -14.85 4.26 2.25
N ASP A 30 -14.73 3.83 1.00
CA ASP A 30 -14.47 2.43 0.66
C ASP A 30 -13.07 2.05 1.15
N GLU A 31 -12.99 1.01 1.98
CA GLU A 31 -11.75 0.64 2.68
C GLU A 31 -10.63 0.28 1.71
N GLU A 32 -10.90 -0.53 0.67
CA GLU A 32 -9.87 -0.92 -0.30
C GLU A 32 -9.34 0.31 -1.05
N SER A 33 -10.22 1.20 -1.50
CA SER A 33 -9.81 2.45 -2.15
C SER A 33 -8.94 3.31 -1.24
N LEU A 34 -9.25 3.37 0.06
CA LEU A 34 -8.44 4.11 1.03
C LEU A 34 -7.08 3.43 1.28
N ILE A 35 -7.03 2.09 1.35
CA ILE A 35 -5.78 1.33 1.44
C ILE A 35 -4.90 1.62 0.22
N ILE A 36 -5.45 1.56 -1.00
CA ILE A 36 -4.69 1.83 -2.24
C ILE A 36 -4.13 3.26 -2.22
N ARG A 37 -4.93 4.25 -1.80
CA ARG A 37 -4.46 5.63 -1.66
C ARG A 37 -3.33 5.75 -0.65
N ALA A 38 -3.46 5.07 0.49
CA ALA A 38 -2.43 5.02 1.51
C ALA A 38 -1.14 4.37 1.01
N MET A 39 -1.27 3.29 0.24
CA MET A 39 -0.14 2.64 -0.42
C MET A 39 0.53 3.54 -1.46
N CYS A 40 -0.23 4.37 -2.16
CA CYS A 40 0.28 5.22 -3.24
C CYS A 40 0.83 6.57 -2.81
N LEU A 41 0.34 7.13 -1.69
CA LEU A 41 0.58 8.52 -1.30
C LEU A 41 1.08 8.66 0.14
N GLY A 42 1.17 7.55 0.88
CA GLY A 42 1.62 7.56 2.25
C GLY A 42 3.10 7.92 2.38
N THR A 43 3.44 8.55 3.51
CA THR A 43 4.83 8.73 3.92
C THR A 43 5.46 7.39 4.32
N THR A 44 6.78 7.34 4.51
CA THR A 44 7.47 6.12 4.95
C THR A 44 6.91 5.55 6.26
N ASP A 45 6.65 6.40 7.25
CA ASP A 45 6.07 5.96 8.53
C ASP A 45 4.67 5.38 8.36
N GLU A 46 3.88 5.95 7.44
CA GLU A 46 2.53 5.51 7.14
C GLU A 46 2.53 4.19 6.36
N ILE A 47 3.50 3.98 5.46
CA ILE A 47 3.75 2.69 4.81
C ILE A 47 4.10 1.63 5.85
N ILE A 48 4.96 1.96 6.83
CA ILE A 48 5.28 1.05 7.93
C ILE A 48 4.03 0.73 8.76
N THR A 49 3.16 1.71 9.02
CA THR A 49 1.87 1.48 9.68
C THR A 49 1.01 0.52 8.86
N ILE A 50 0.82 0.75 7.56
CA ILE A 50 0.04 -0.14 6.67
C ILE A 50 0.56 -1.59 6.77
N MET A 51 1.87 -1.78 6.64
CA MET A 51 2.50 -3.10 6.67
C MET A 51 2.43 -3.80 8.03
N LYS A 52 2.30 -3.03 9.13
CA LYS A 52 2.09 -3.59 10.48
C LYS A 52 0.64 -3.88 10.79
N THR A 53 -0.28 -3.19 10.13
CA THR A 53 -1.71 -3.23 10.43
C THR A 53 -2.46 -4.24 9.59
N TYR A 54 -2.08 -4.42 8.32
CA TYR A 54 -2.73 -5.34 7.39
C TYR A 54 -1.84 -6.55 7.13
N GLU A 55 -2.45 -7.72 6.96
CA GLU A 55 -1.74 -8.91 6.53
C GLU A 55 -1.14 -8.70 5.13
N THR A 56 0.11 -9.13 4.93
CA THR A 56 0.82 -8.99 3.66
C THR A 56 0.04 -9.60 2.50
N GLU A 57 -0.57 -10.78 2.68
CA GLU A 57 -1.39 -11.41 1.64
C GLU A 57 -2.61 -10.56 1.27
N ARG A 58 -3.25 -9.90 2.24
CA ARG A 58 -4.36 -9.02 1.97
C ARG A 58 -3.94 -7.81 1.12
N LEU A 59 -2.79 -7.22 1.44
CA LEU A 59 -2.22 -6.11 0.66
C LEU A 59 -1.83 -6.57 -0.75
N ARG A 60 -1.27 -7.77 -0.87
CA ARG A 60 -0.89 -8.42 -2.14
C ARG A 60 -2.10 -8.66 -3.05
N GLU A 61 -3.20 -9.19 -2.50
CA GLU A 61 -4.46 -9.36 -3.23
C GLU A 61 -5.01 -8.03 -3.75
N ILE A 62 -5.05 -6.99 -2.90
CA ILE A 62 -5.52 -5.65 -3.28
C ILE A 62 -4.63 -5.10 -4.40
N TYR A 63 -3.31 -5.18 -4.22
CA TYR A 63 -2.31 -4.70 -5.17
C TYR A 63 -2.46 -5.36 -6.55
N LEU A 64 -2.53 -6.68 -6.61
CA LEU A 64 -2.68 -7.43 -7.87
C LEU A 64 -4.03 -7.12 -8.53
N ARG A 65 -5.14 -7.16 -7.78
CA ARG A 65 -6.49 -6.91 -8.31
C ARG A 65 -6.67 -5.47 -8.82
N ARG A 66 -5.98 -4.50 -8.21
CA ARG A 66 -6.12 -3.07 -8.50
C ARG A 66 -4.84 -2.46 -9.08
N ILE A 67 -4.00 -3.28 -9.69
CA ILE A 67 -2.66 -2.90 -10.22
C ILE A 67 -2.69 -1.68 -11.16
N GLY A 68 -3.80 -1.49 -11.88
CA GLY A 68 -4.00 -0.33 -12.77
C GLY A 68 -4.11 1.02 -12.07
N GLU A 69 -4.39 1.05 -10.76
CA GLU A 69 -4.42 2.28 -9.95
C GLU A 69 -3.05 2.73 -9.47
N PHE A 70 -2.06 1.84 -9.53
CA PHE A 70 -0.69 2.13 -9.17
C PHE A 70 0.03 2.72 -10.37
N VAL A 71 0.74 3.83 -10.17
CA VAL A 71 1.74 4.33 -11.13
C VAL A 71 2.96 3.39 -11.16
N ALA A 72 3.77 3.47 -12.22
CA ALA A 72 4.89 2.54 -12.43
C ALA A 72 5.85 2.43 -11.23
N SER A 73 6.20 3.56 -10.59
CA SER A 73 7.07 3.57 -9.40
C SER A 73 6.45 2.82 -8.22
N ASN A 74 5.16 3.03 -7.98
CA ASN A 74 4.45 2.36 -6.90
C ASN A 74 4.29 0.87 -7.20
N ARG A 75 4.09 0.48 -8.46
CA ARG A 75 4.08 -0.94 -8.86
C ARG A 75 5.39 -1.62 -8.54
N THR A 76 6.52 -1.05 -8.97
CA THR A 76 7.84 -1.63 -8.67
C THR A 76 8.07 -1.75 -7.17
N PHE A 77 7.74 -0.70 -6.40
CA PHE A 77 7.88 -0.72 -4.95
C PHE A 77 7.04 -1.82 -4.28
N TRP A 78 5.73 -1.84 -4.55
CA TRP A 78 4.82 -2.78 -3.89
C TRP A 78 5.00 -4.22 -4.34
N LYS A 79 5.43 -4.45 -5.59
CA LYS A 79 5.84 -5.78 -6.04
C LYS A 79 6.96 -6.34 -5.16
N LEU A 80 7.99 -5.54 -4.86
CA LEU A 80 9.10 -5.94 -4.00
C LEU A 80 8.67 -6.11 -2.54
N MET A 81 7.91 -5.16 -2.01
CA MET A 81 7.48 -5.19 -0.60
C MET A 81 6.53 -6.34 -0.27
N LEU A 82 5.77 -6.82 -1.25
CA LEU A 82 4.75 -7.86 -1.09
C LEU A 82 5.20 -9.21 -1.68
N ASP A 83 6.47 -9.34 -2.06
CA ASP A 83 7.05 -10.56 -2.64
C ASP A 83 6.21 -11.14 -3.79
N VAL A 84 5.76 -10.27 -4.69
CA VAL A 84 4.95 -10.63 -5.86
C VAL A 84 5.85 -11.12 -6.99
N THR A 85 5.57 -12.32 -7.50
CA THR A 85 6.39 -12.89 -8.58
C THR A 85 6.15 -12.19 -9.91
N ASP A 86 7.08 -12.36 -10.85
CA ASP A 86 6.94 -11.84 -12.21
C ASP A 86 5.70 -12.38 -12.90
N GLU A 87 5.38 -13.67 -12.71
CA GLU A 87 4.22 -14.32 -13.31
C GLU A 87 2.91 -13.69 -12.83
N GLU A 88 2.78 -13.44 -11.53
CA GLU A 88 1.56 -12.85 -10.95
C GLU A 88 1.40 -11.39 -11.37
N TYR A 89 2.49 -10.64 -11.36
CA TYR A 89 2.53 -9.26 -11.81
C TYR A 89 2.12 -9.15 -13.28
N ASN A 90 2.70 -9.97 -14.15
CA ASN A 90 2.39 -9.97 -15.58
C ASN A 90 0.95 -10.41 -15.86
N ARG A 91 0.44 -11.41 -15.12
CA ARG A 91 -0.97 -11.82 -15.21
C ARG A 91 -1.91 -10.68 -14.82
N ALA A 92 -1.66 -10.02 -13.69
CA ALA A 92 -2.48 -8.90 -13.23
C ALA A 92 -2.47 -7.72 -14.21
N LEU A 93 -1.32 -7.43 -14.83
CA LEU A 93 -1.23 -6.40 -15.88
C LEU A 93 -2.01 -6.78 -17.14
N ALA A 94 -1.92 -8.03 -17.59
CA ALA A 94 -2.64 -8.52 -18.77
C ALA A 94 -4.16 -8.48 -18.57
N GLU A 95 -4.63 -8.77 -17.35
CA GLU A 95 -6.04 -8.71 -16.96
C GLU A 95 -6.56 -7.27 -16.78
N ASN A 96 -5.67 -6.27 -16.72
CA ASN A 96 -6.03 -4.86 -16.52
C ASN A 96 -5.56 -3.99 -17.70
N PRO A 97 -6.40 -3.80 -18.74
CA PRO A 97 -6.01 -3.07 -19.95
C PRO A 97 -5.47 -1.66 -19.64
N ARG A 98 -6.06 -0.93 -18.68
CA ARG A 98 -5.60 0.41 -18.28
C ARG A 98 -4.19 0.41 -17.67
N ALA A 99 -3.78 -0.68 -17.03
CA ALA A 99 -2.44 -0.80 -16.47
C ALA A 99 -1.37 -0.95 -17.56
N ALA A 100 -1.71 -1.63 -18.67
CA ALA A 100 -0.83 -1.88 -19.81
C ALA A 100 -0.51 -0.61 -20.62
N TRP A 101 -1.44 0.35 -20.71
CA TRP A 101 -1.24 1.62 -21.43
C TRP A 101 -0.26 2.59 -20.72
N ASN A 102 -0.07 2.45 -19.40
CA ASN A 102 0.78 3.32 -18.58
C ASN A 102 2.22 2.79 -18.40
N MET A 103 2.65 1.79 -19.19
CA MET A 103 4.07 1.47 -19.27
C MET A 103 4.77 2.43 -20.24
N PRO A 104 5.90 3.07 -19.87
CA PRO A 104 6.77 3.62 -20.89
C PRO A 104 7.22 2.47 -21.80
N PRO A 105 7.29 2.66 -23.13
CA PRO A 105 7.87 1.65 -23.99
C PRO A 105 9.30 1.41 -23.49
N PHE A 106 9.60 0.17 -23.08
CA PHE A 106 10.97 -0.23 -22.82
C PHE A 106 11.77 0.07 -24.10
N ARG A 107 12.78 0.92 -23.96
CA ARG A 107 13.66 1.36 -25.04
C ARG A 107 15.05 0.80 -24.81
#